data_AF-A0A1A8D2V6-F1
#
_entry.id   AF-A0A1A8D2V6-F1
#
_cell.length_a   1.000
_cell.length_b   1.000
_cell.length_c   1.000
_cell.angle_alpha   90.00
_cell.angle_beta   90.00
_cell.angle_gamma   90.00
#
_symmetry.space_group_name_H-M   'P 1'
#
loop_
_entity.id
_entity.type
_entity.pdbx_description
1 polymer ?
#
loop_
_entity_poly.entity_id
_entity_poly.type
_entity_poly.pdbx_seq_one_letter_code
_entity_poly.pdbx_strand_id
1 'polypeptide(L)'
;MRLLRMLPSDAREDVIKGAKDIIQKMQFDLVPATAEDEPPPAKKQSTERFADWEDDASFASAPKSVDDEISEYLTCRLSDNPDPNNVLQWWKFNKERFQALSKLARFIFSIPASSAPSERAFSV
;
A
#
# COMPACT_ATOMS: atom_id res chain seq x y z
N MET A 1 -3.49 -14.41 -17.73
CA MET A 1 -2.84 -14.45 -16.41
C MET A 1 -1.49 -13.71 -16.49
N ARG A 2 -1.33 -12.59 -15.77
CA ARG A 2 -0.03 -11.88 -15.65
C ARG A 2 0.78 -12.59 -14.57
N LEU A 3 1.24 -13.79 -14.91
CA LEU A 3 2.11 -14.56 -14.07
C LEU A 3 3.51 -13.92 -14.10
N LEU A 4 4.25 -14.04 -13.01
CA LEU A 4 5.72 -13.96 -12.96
C LEU A 4 6.32 -15.08 -13.86
N ARG A 5 6.02 -15.06 -15.17
CA ARG A 5 6.39 -16.12 -16.13
C ARG A 5 7.89 -16.21 -16.32
N MET A 6 8.60 -15.14 -16.00
CA MET A 6 10.06 -15.08 -15.97
C MET A 6 10.67 -15.93 -14.84
N LEU A 7 9.87 -16.34 -13.85
CA LEU A 7 10.29 -17.21 -12.75
C LEU A 7 9.70 -18.64 -12.93
N PRO A 8 10.35 -19.70 -12.44
CA PRO A 8 9.74 -21.02 -12.32
C PRO A 8 8.59 -21.02 -11.30
N SER A 9 7.73 -22.05 -11.30
CA SER A 9 6.55 -22.12 -10.41
C SER A 9 6.90 -21.97 -8.95
N ASP A 10 7.90 -22.71 -8.49
CA ASP A 10 8.32 -22.74 -7.09
C ASP A 10 8.78 -21.36 -6.63
N ALA A 11 9.58 -20.67 -7.45
CA ALA A 11 10.04 -19.31 -7.16
C ALA A 11 8.90 -18.28 -7.14
N ARG A 12 7.79 -18.52 -7.84
CA ARG A 12 6.61 -17.64 -7.75
C ARG A 12 5.91 -17.79 -6.41
N GLU A 13 5.77 -19.03 -5.93
CA GLU A 13 5.17 -19.33 -4.63
C GLU A 13 6.02 -18.72 -3.51
N ASP A 14 7.34 -18.79 -3.62
CA ASP A 14 8.27 -18.14 -2.69
C ASP A 14 8.09 -16.62 -2.65
N VAL A 15 7.92 -15.96 -3.81
CA VAL A 15 7.65 -14.52 -3.88
C VAL A 15 6.32 -14.16 -3.23
N ILE A 16 5.26 -14.94 -3.50
CA ILE A 16 3.94 -14.70 -2.91
C ILE A 16 4.01 -14.90 -1.39
N LYS A 17 4.69 -15.95 -0.94
CA LYS A 17 4.92 -16.21 0.49
C LYS A 17 5.69 -15.07 1.14
N GLY A 18 6.80 -14.62 0.53
CA GLY A 18 7.59 -13.50 1.04
C GLY A 18 6.79 -12.21 1.12
N ALA A 19 5.91 -11.92 0.14
CA ALA A 19 5.03 -10.76 0.18
C ALA A 19 4.06 -10.85 1.38
N LYS A 20 3.46 -12.01 1.62
CA LYS A 20 2.59 -12.25 2.78
C LYS A 20 3.33 -12.10 4.11
N ASP A 21 4.53 -12.67 4.21
CA ASP A 21 5.36 -12.58 5.40
C ASP A 21 5.71 -11.11 5.73
N ILE A 22 6.03 -10.28 4.73
CA ILE A 22 6.31 -8.86 4.92
C ILE A 22 5.05 -8.11 5.35
N ILE A 23 3.90 -8.38 4.71
CA ILE A 23 2.62 -7.76 5.08
C ILE A 23 2.28 -8.05 6.54
N GLN A 24 2.38 -9.31 6.96
CA GLN A 24 2.12 -9.71 8.34
C GLN A 24 3.14 -9.09 9.31
N LYS A 25 4.43 -9.14 8.98
CA LYS A 25 5.49 -8.59 9.82
C LYS A 25 5.36 -7.08 10.03
N MET A 26 4.95 -6.35 9.00
CA MET A 26 4.76 -4.90 9.04
C MET A 26 3.33 -4.48 9.39
N GLN A 27 2.43 -5.46 9.60
CA GLN A 27 1.02 -5.23 9.93
C GLN A 27 0.29 -4.35 8.91
N PHE A 28 0.59 -4.54 7.61
CA PHE A 28 -0.03 -3.74 6.55
C PHE A 28 -1.50 -4.12 6.29
N ASP A 29 -1.87 -5.34 6.64
CA ASP A 29 -3.22 -5.90 6.64
C ASP A 29 -4.11 -5.29 7.74
N LEU A 30 -3.53 -4.69 8.77
CA LEU A 30 -4.30 -3.96 9.77
C LEU A 30 -4.79 -2.64 9.14
N VAL A 31 -6.10 -2.54 8.98
CA VAL A 31 -6.78 -1.25 8.93
C VAL A 31 -6.47 -0.58 10.27
N PRO A 32 -5.93 0.65 10.32
CA PRO A 32 -5.83 1.36 11.59
C PRO A 32 -7.22 1.36 12.17
N ALA A 33 -7.39 0.75 13.34
CA ALA A 33 -8.66 0.73 14.04
C ALA A 33 -9.23 2.14 13.96
N THR A 34 -10.33 2.30 13.22
CA THR A 34 -11.27 3.37 13.50
C THR A 34 -11.51 3.24 14.98
N ALA A 35 -10.96 4.20 15.73
CA ALA A 35 -11.17 4.34 17.15
C ALA A 35 -12.68 4.29 17.35
N GLU A 36 -13.17 3.15 17.84
CA GLU A 36 -14.54 3.07 18.30
C GLU A 36 -14.69 4.10 19.42
N ASP A 37 -15.76 4.86 19.27
CA ASP A 37 -16.36 5.85 20.13
C ASP A 37 -16.39 5.44 21.62
N GLU A 38 -15.30 5.65 22.36
CA GLU A 38 -15.39 5.92 23.80
C GLU A 38 -14.92 7.36 24.06
N PRO A 39 -15.78 8.24 24.60
CA PRO A 39 -15.43 9.64 24.77
C PRO A 39 -14.32 9.78 25.81
N PRO A 40 -13.14 10.35 25.48
CA PRO A 40 -12.17 10.71 26.49
C PRO A 40 -12.70 11.90 27.32
N PRO A 41 -12.53 11.90 28.65
CA PRO A 41 -13.01 12.98 29.49
C PRO A 41 -12.31 14.29 29.13
N ALA A 42 -13.12 15.21 28.61
CA ALA A 42 -12.92 16.64 28.37
C ALA A 42 -11.49 17.21 28.55
N LYS A 43 -10.91 17.71 27.45
CA LYS A 43 -10.20 19.00 27.41
C LYS A 43 -10.23 19.57 25.99
N LYS A 44 -10.97 20.66 25.82
CA LYS A 44 -11.15 21.40 24.57
C LYS A 44 -9.83 22.06 24.16
N GLN A 45 -9.23 21.65 23.06
CA GLN A 45 -8.27 22.50 22.34
C GLN A 45 -8.29 22.22 20.83
N SER A 46 -9.12 23.02 20.13
CA SER A 46 -8.99 23.42 18.71
C SER A 46 -8.65 22.32 17.69
N THR A 47 -9.60 21.42 17.41
CA THR A 47 -9.51 20.43 16.32
C THR A 47 -10.04 20.95 14.97
N GLU A 48 -10.63 22.14 14.89
CA GLU A 48 -11.30 22.60 13.66
C GLU A 48 -10.35 23.00 12.52
N ARG A 49 -9.07 23.28 12.79
CA ARG A 49 -8.13 23.75 11.76
C ARG A 49 -7.57 22.64 10.86
N PHE A 50 -7.70 21.38 11.24
CA PHE A 50 -7.09 20.25 10.51
C PHE A 50 -8.11 19.34 9.82
N ALA A 51 -9.41 19.56 10.00
CA ALA A 51 -10.46 18.74 9.39
C ALA A 51 -10.45 18.79 7.85
N ASP A 52 -9.98 19.88 7.25
CA ASP A 52 -9.90 20.05 5.79
C ASP A 52 -8.81 19.19 5.12
N TRP A 53 -7.98 18.49 5.91
CA TRP A 53 -6.94 17.57 5.44
C TRP A 53 -7.30 16.09 5.63
N GLU A 54 -8.45 15.79 6.24
CA GLU A 54 -8.94 14.42 6.41
C GLU A 54 -9.63 13.98 5.12
N ASP A 55 -8.90 13.23 4.29
CA ASP A 55 -9.41 12.56 3.09
C ASP A 55 -10.58 11.67 3.50
N ASP A 56 -11.78 11.99 3.01
CA ASP A 56 -13.06 11.37 3.32
C ASP A 56 -12.99 9.84 3.12
N ALA A 57 -12.79 9.10 4.22
CA ALA A 57 -12.70 7.64 4.24
C ALA A 57 -14.09 6.96 4.15
N SER A 58 -15.08 7.62 3.54
CA SER A 58 -16.48 7.19 3.54
C SER A 58 -16.83 6.12 2.51
N PHE A 59 -15.84 5.61 1.75
CA PHE A 59 -16.02 4.49 0.81
C PHE A 59 -15.22 3.23 1.18
N ALA A 60 -14.97 3.02 2.47
CA ALA A 60 -14.26 1.84 2.98
C ALA A 60 -15.00 0.54 2.62
N SER A 61 -14.63 -0.06 1.48
CA SER A 61 -14.88 -1.46 1.16
C SER A 61 -14.44 -2.33 2.34
N ALA A 62 -15.28 -3.29 2.73
CA ALA A 62 -14.97 -4.27 3.76
C ALA A 62 -13.53 -4.82 3.63
N PRO A 63 -12.83 -5.06 4.74
CA PRO A 63 -11.45 -5.54 4.72
C PRO A 63 -11.40 -6.87 3.97
N LYS A 64 -10.68 -6.87 2.83
CA LYS A 64 -10.44 -8.08 2.04
C LYS A 64 -9.27 -8.84 2.64
N SER A 65 -9.32 -10.17 2.56
CA SER A 65 -8.17 -11.00 2.88
C SER A 65 -7.00 -10.65 1.94
N VAL A 66 -5.79 -10.71 2.47
CA VAL A 66 -4.54 -10.52 1.68
C VAL A 66 -4.48 -11.52 0.51
N ASP A 67 -5.02 -12.72 0.68
CA ASP A 67 -5.10 -13.74 -0.38
C ASP A 67 -6.00 -13.33 -1.54
N ASP A 68 -7.15 -12.73 -1.23
CA ASP A 68 -8.09 -12.22 -2.24
C ASP A 68 -7.46 -11.04 -2.97
N GLU A 69 -6.79 -10.16 -2.22
CA GLU A 69 -6.10 -8.98 -2.74
C GLU A 69 -4.99 -9.37 -3.75
N ILE A 70 -4.17 -10.36 -3.41
CA ILE A 70 -3.11 -10.90 -4.29
C ILE A 70 -3.73 -11.54 -5.54
N SER A 71 -4.77 -12.35 -5.38
CA SER A 71 -5.44 -13.02 -6.50
C SER A 71 -6.08 -12.01 -7.47
N GLU A 72 -6.70 -10.97 -6.91
CA GLU A 72 -7.28 -9.87 -7.66
C GLU A 72 -6.19 -9.07 -8.40
N TYR A 73 -5.07 -8.74 -7.74
CA TYR A 73 -3.95 -8.05 -8.37
C TYR A 73 -3.35 -8.83 -9.55
N LEU A 74 -3.16 -10.15 -9.41
CA LEU A 74 -2.59 -11.01 -10.46
C LEU A 74 -3.49 -11.17 -11.69
N THR A 75 -4.80 -10.99 -11.51
CA THR A 75 -5.80 -11.06 -12.59
C THR A 75 -6.17 -9.69 -13.16
N CYS A 76 -5.89 -8.61 -12.42
CA CYS A 76 -6.20 -7.24 -12.80
C CYS A 76 -5.47 -6.79 -14.09
N ARG A 77 -6.19 -6.06 -14.95
CA ARG A 77 -5.61 -5.38 -16.11
C ARG A 77 -5.22 -3.96 -15.68
N LEU A 78 -3.94 -3.58 -15.82
CA LEU A 78 -3.42 -2.23 -15.54
C LEU A 78 -3.90 -1.16 -16.56
N SER A 79 -5.03 -1.38 -17.24
CA SER A 79 -5.54 -0.50 -18.28
C SER A 79 -6.07 0.83 -17.73
N ASP A 80 -6.39 0.88 -16.43
CA ASP A 80 -6.92 2.06 -15.74
C ASP A 80 -5.82 2.97 -15.17
N ASN A 81 -4.55 2.80 -15.57
CA ASN A 81 -3.49 3.68 -15.10
C ASN A 81 -3.52 5.03 -15.86
N PRO A 82 -3.76 6.17 -15.18
CA PRO A 82 -3.74 7.48 -15.82
C PRO A 82 -2.35 7.88 -16.35
N ASP A 83 -1.26 7.33 -15.80
CA ASP A 83 0.10 7.59 -16.27
C ASP A 83 0.96 6.31 -16.26
N PRO A 84 1.29 5.73 -17.43
CA PRO A 84 2.10 4.51 -17.51
C PRO A 84 3.52 4.68 -16.96
N ASN A 85 4.01 5.91 -16.82
CA ASN A 85 5.34 6.19 -16.28
C ASN A 85 5.36 6.31 -14.76
N ASN A 86 4.19 6.34 -14.10
CA ASN A 86 4.09 6.56 -12.66
C ASN A 86 3.38 5.40 -11.95
N VAL A 87 4.16 4.36 -11.62
CA VAL A 87 3.66 3.19 -10.87
C VAL A 87 3.12 3.55 -9.48
N LEU A 88 3.68 4.59 -8.84
CA LEU A 88 3.24 5.03 -7.51
C LEU A 88 1.86 5.70 -7.55
N GLN A 89 1.57 6.46 -8.61
CA GLN A 89 0.23 7.02 -8.84
C GLN A 89 -0.82 5.92 -9.01
N TRP A 90 -0.49 4.84 -9.71
CA TRP A 90 -1.39 3.70 -9.84
C TRP A 90 -1.72 3.06 -8.48
N TRP A 91 -0.70 2.82 -7.63
CA TRP A 91 -0.92 2.30 -6.28
C TRP A 91 -1.68 3.26 -5.38
N LYS A 92 -1.52 4.58 -5.57
CA LYS A 92 -2.29 5.60 -4.86
C LYS A 92 -3.77 5.57 -5.26
N PHE A 93 -4.07 5.45 -6.55
CA PHE A 93 -5.43 5.37 -7.07
C PHE A 93 -6.14 4.09 -6.60
N ASN A 94 -5.42 2.96 -6.54
CA ASN A 94 -5.99 1.68 -6.13
C ASN A 94 -5.82 1.39 -4.63
N LYS A 95 -5.51 2.39 -3.79
CA LYS A 95 -5.25 2.20 -2.35
C LYS A 95 -6.42 1.53 -1.61
N GLU A 96 -7.65 1.85 -2.01
CA GLU A 96 -8.86 1.34 -1.37
C GLU A 96 -9.18 -0.09 -1.79
N ARG A 97 -8.88 -0.41 -3.07
CA ARG A 97 -9.02 -1.74 -3.63
C ARG A 97 -7.95 -2.70 -3.09
N PHE A 98 -6.75 -2.18 -2.89
CA PHE A 98 -5.55 -2.92 -2.50
C PHE A 98 -4.93 -2.29 -1.24
N GLN A 99 -5.54 -2.52 -0.08
CA GLN A 99 -5.16 -1.85 1.17
C GLN A 99 -3.80 -2.32 1.70
N ALA A 100 -3.54 -3.63 1.71
CA ALA A 100 -2.28 -4.18 2.22
C ALA A 100 -1.17 -4.08 1.16
N LEU A 101 -1.47 -4.39 -0.10
CA LEU A 101 -0.50 -4.36 -1.19
C LEU A 101 -0.09 -2.92 -1.55
N SER A 102 -0.97 -1.92 -1.44
CA SER A 102 -0.56 -0.53 -1.69
C SER A 102 0.43 -0.01 -0.64
N LYS A 103 0.31 -0.44 0.63
CA LYS A 103 1.30 -0.16 1.68
C LYS A 103 2.61 -0.89 1.38
N LEU A 104 2.55 -2.17 1.02
CA LEU A 104 3.74 -2.96 0.63
C LEU A 104 4.46 -2.36 -0.59
N ALA A 105 3.73 -1.98 -1.63
CA ALA A 105 4.28 -1.42 -2.85
C ALA A 105 5.00 -0.11 -2.58
N ARG A 106 4.40 0.79 -1.79
CA ARG A 106 5.06 2.04 -1.37
C ARG A 106 6.34 1.76 -0.58
N PHE A 107 6.31 0.78 0.32
CA PHE A 107 7.50 0.39 1.08
C PHE A 107 8.63 -0.09 0.16
N ILE A 108 8.34 -0.98 -0.78
CA ILE A 108 9.34 -1.52 -1.71
C ILE A 108 9.88 -0.43 -2.65
N PHE A 109 9.00 0.39 -3.25
CA PHE A 109 9.41 1.42 -4.22
C PHE A 109 10.09 2.65 -3.60
N SER A 110 10.01 2.82 -2.28
CA SER A 110 10.75 3.88 -1.59
C SER A 110 12.24 3.56 -1.45
N ILE A 111 12.65 2.31 -1.68
CA ILE A 111 14.05 1.89 -1.63
C ILE A 111 14.72 2.28 -2.95
N PRO A 112 15.72 3.19 -2.94
CA PRO A 112 16.42 3.55 -4.16
C PRO A 112 17.22 2.35 -4.68
N ALA A 113 17.24 2.17 -6.00
CA ALA A 113 17.98 1.07 -6.63
C ALA A 113 19.51 1.24 -6.51
N SER A 114 20.00 2.44 -6.20
CA SER A 114 21.44 2.71 -6.03
C SER A 114 21.69 3.79 -4.99
N SER A 115 22.94 3.84 -4.49
CA SER A 115 23.47 4.90 -3.63
C SER A 115 23.80 6.20 -4.37
N ALA A 116 23.67 6.24 -5.70
CA ALA A 116 24.06 7.39 -6.51
C ALA A 116 23.43 8.74 -6.08
N PRO A 117 22.15 8.79 -5.62
CA PRO A 117 21.57 10.02 -5.10
C PRO A 117 22.30 10.54 -3.86
N SER A 118 22.65 9.65 -2.91
CA SER A 118 23.44 10.02 -1.74
C SER A 118 24.85 10.45 -2.12
N GLU A 119 25.52 9.72 -3.02
CA GLU A 119 26.89 10.06 -3.47
C GLU A 119 26.93 11.45 -4.11
N ARG A 120 25.92 11.81 -4.91
CA ARG A 120 25.80 13.17 -5.49
C ARG A 120 25.63 14.24 -4.41
N ALA A 121 24.89 13.95 -3.35
CA ALA A 121 24.70 14.89 -2.24
C ALA A 121 25.98 15.09 -1.41
N PHE A 122 26.84 14.07 -1.33
CA PHE A 122 28.13 14.13 -0.60
C PHE A 122 29.31 14.58 -1.46
N SER A 123 29.17 14.61 -2.78
CA SER A 123 30.24 15.06 -3.71
C SER A 123 30.27 16.58 -3.90
N VAL A 124 29.73 17.35 -2.94
CA VAL A 124 29.76 18.81 -2.93
C VAL A 124 31.18 19.36 -2.78
#